data_AF-A0A954XGR5-F1
#
_entry.id   AF-A0A954XGR5-F1
#
_cell.length_a   1.000
_cell.length_b   1.000
_cell.length_c   1.000
_cell.angle_alpha   90.00
_cell.angle_beta   90.00
_cell.angle_gamma   90.00
#
_symmetry.space_group_name_H-M   'P 1'
#
loop_
_entity.id
_entity.type
_entity.pdbx_description
1 polymer ?
#
loop_
_entity_poly.entity_id
_entity_poly.type
_entity_poly.pdbx_seq_one_letter_code
_entity_poly.pdbx_strand_id
1 'polypeptide(L)'
;MERRELDHETAKALDLVLGYLNFSSGAPDASFLANLNRLFRAAADHHAPETPRYSWVGQQLSGRLAELKQSSSAFADAIQAETVLRLLFQEFPPAYREFHRDLLFHQDNETLFNAFAMGRAAEVILAQGGPWDDASRRLPLVIGALNDYLGYRPVPTLESRKIEPHAHEWVRPVPLYIRDSGVAVGRYESVVRAAIDLLQTTDADLLRMSYFDPDLLDELAF
;
A
#
# COMPACT_ATOMS: atom_id res chain seq x y z
N MET A 1 -13.32 -19.17 19.05
CA MET A 1 -12.23 -18.19 19.01
C MET A 1 -12.86 -16.86 19.38
N GLU A 2 -12.66 -16.37 20.60
CA GLU A 2 -13.27 -15.13 21.08
C GLU A 2 -12.83 -13.96 20.19
N ARG A 3 -13.80 -13.25 19.62
CA ARG A 3 -13.58 -12.03 18.86
C ARG A 3 -13.15 -10.98 19.89
N ARG A 4 -11.85 -10.77 20.08
CA ARG A 4 -11.35 -9.63 20.87
C ARG A 4 -11.94 -8.37 20.24
N GLU A 5 -12.64 -7.57 21.05
CA GLU A 5 -13.16 -6.28 20.59
C GLU A 5 -11.99 -5.41 20.12
N LEU A 6 -12.14 -4.82 18.94
CA LEU A 6 -11.17 -3.85 18.43
C LEU A 6 -11.20 -2.62 19.34
N ASP A 7 -10.03 -2.05 19.63
CA ASP A 7 -9.96 -0.81 20.39
C ASP A 7 -10.64 0.35 19.63
N HIS A 8 -11.02 1.40 20.38
CA HIS A 8 -11.74 2.54 19.83
C HIS A 8 -10.99 3.25 18.67
N GLU A 9 -9.66 3.32 18.75
CA GLU A 9 -8.85 3.98 17.73
C GLU A 9 -8.77 3.16 16.45
N THR A 10 -8.68 1.82 16.56
CA THR A 10 -8.75 0.90 15.43
C THR A 10 -10.12 0.95 14.76
N ALA A 11 -11.21 1.01 15.54
CA ALA A 11 -12.56 1.20 14.99
C ALA A 11 -12.70 2.53 14.23
N LYS A 12 -12.16 3.61 14.78
CA LYS A 12 -12.13 4.93 14.10
C LYS A 12 -11.28 4.90 12.83
N ALA A 13 -10.15 4.20 12.83
CA ALA A 13 -9.30 4.04 11.65
C ALA A 13 -10.04 3.30 10.51
N LEU A 14 -10.88 2.31 10.82
CA LEU A 14 -11.73 1.66 9.81
C LEU A 14 -12.66 2.67 9.13
N ASP A 15 -13.34 3.51 9.91
CA ASP A 15 -14.27 4.51 9.38
C ASP A 15 -13.56 5.56 8.50
N LEU A 16 -12.37 6.01 8.90
CA LEU A 16 -11.58 6.97 8.14
C LEU A 16 -11.05 6.37 6.82
N VAL A 17 -10.55 5.12 6.86
CA VAL A 17 -10.12 4.40 5.66
C VAL A 17 -11.29 4.21 4.70
N LEU A 18 -12.45 3.75 5.19
CA LEU A 18 -13.64 3.59 4.35
C LEU A 18 -14.16 4.91 3.79
N GLY A 19 -14.08 6.00 4.56
CA GLY A 19 -14.40 7.34 4.08
C GLY A 19 -13.52 7.74 2.89
N TYR A 20 -12.21 7.55 3.00
CA TYR A 20 -11.30 7.80 1.87
C TYR A 20 -11.64 6.93 0.66
N LEU A 21 -11.83 5.61 0.84
CA LEU A 21 -12.14 4.70 -0.26
C LEU A 21 -13.48 5.02 -0.94
N ASN A 22 -14.46 5.58 -0.22
CA ASN A 22 -15.77 5.89 -0.78
C ASN A 22 -15.85 7.26 -1.47
N PHE A 23 -15.07 8.25 -1.04
CA PHE A 23 -15.23 9.64 -1.48
C PHE A 23 -14.01 10.23 -2.20
N SER A 24 -12.84 9.61 -2.09
CA SER A 24 -11.64 10.09 -2.77
C SER A 24 -11.64 9.74 -4.26
N SER A 25 -10.97 10.57 -5.05
CA SER A 25 -10.62 10.29 -6.45
C SER A 25 -9.20 9.73 -6.60
N GLY A 26 -8.57 9.27 -5.50
CA GLY A 26 -7.23 8.66 -5.51
C GLY A 26 -6.07 9.63 -5.33
N ALA A 27 -6.32 10.84 -4.81
CA ALA A 27 -5.24 11.77 -4.46
C ALA A 27 -4.44 11.23 -3.25
N PRO A 28 -3.09 11.34 -3.25
CA PRO A 28 -2.29 10.89 -2.11
C PRO A 28 -2.71 11.56 -0.80
N ASP A 29 -2.88 10.77 0.26
CA ASP A 29 -3.34 11.26 1.55
C ASP A 29 -2.61 10.56 2.71
N ALA A 30 -1.78 11.33 3.43
CA ALA A 30 -0.98 10.81 4.53
C ALA A 30 -1.81 10.32 5.72
N SER A 31 -2.97 10.93 5.97
CA SER A 31 -3.87 10.50 7.05
C SER A 31 -4.51 9.15 6.72
N PHE A 32 -4.93 8.95 5.47
CA PHE A 32 -5.40 7.66 4.98
C PHE A 32 -4.32 6.58 5.15
N LEU A 33 -3.10 6.85 4.67
CA LEU A 33 -1.98 5.90 4.77
C LEU A 33 -1.63 5.59 6.23
N ALA A 34 -1.62 6.58 7.13
CA ALA A 34 -1.39 6.38 8.55
C ALA A 34 -2.48 5.51 9.21
N ASN A 35 -3.76 5.76 8.88
CA ASN A 35 -4.87 4.95 9.40
C ASN A 35 -4.83 3.51 8.85
N LEU A 36 -4.51 3.33 7.57
CA LEU A 36 -4.32 1.99 7.00
C LEU A 36 -3.17 1.26 7.69
N ASN A 37 -2.04 1.94 7.92
CA ASN A 37 -0.90 1.37 8.65
C ASN A 37 -1.27 0.98 10.09
N ARG A 38 -2.17 1.73 10.75
CA ARG A 38 -2.73 1.36 12.05
C ARG A 38 -3.54 0.06 11.99
N LEU A 39 -4.37 -0.12 10.96
CA LEU A 39 -5.13 -1.37 10.77
C LEU A 39 -4.20 -2.56 10.55
N PHE A 40 -3.10 -2.38 9.81
CA PHE A 40 -2.07 -3.41 9.66
C PHE A 40 -1.36 -3.74 10.97
N ARG A 41 -1.16 -2.75 11.86
CA ARG A 41 -0.67 -3.01 13.22
C ARG A 41 -1.64 -3.87 14.02
N ALA A 42 -2.92 -3.52 14.02
CA ALA A 42 -3.94 -4.30 14.73
C ALA A 42 -4.01 -5.74 14.18
N ALA A 43 -3.84 -5.91 12.86
CA ALA A 43 -3.78 -7.23 12.25
C ALA A 43 -2.66 -8.11 12.85
N ALA A 44 -1.51 -7.53 13.24
CA ALA A 44 -0.38 -8.28 13.80
C ALA A 44 -0.75 -9.12 15.03
N ASP A 45 -1.72 -8.66 15.84
CA ASP A 45 -2.17 -9.34 17.05
C ASP A 45 -3.31 -10.33 16.82
N HIS A 46 -3.92 -10.31 15.63
CA HIS A 46 -5.20 -10.99 15.35
C HIS A 46 -5.21 -11.93 14.14
N HIS A 47 -4.26 -11.83 13.22
CA HIS A 47 -4.18 -12.70 12.06
C HIS A 47 -3.63 -14.09 12.41
N ALA A 48 -4.10 -15.11 11.69
CA ALA A 48 -3.48 -16.43 11.74
C ALA A 48 -2.11 -16.40 11.04
N PRO A 49 -1.10 -17.14 11.51
CA PRO A 49 0.26 -17.11 10.93
C PRO A 49 0.33 -17.38 9.43
N GLU A 50 -0.61 -18.15 8.89
CA GLU A 50 -0.66 -18.53 7.47
C GLU A 50 -1.43 -17.53 6.59
N THR A 51 -2.07 -16.51 7.19
CA THR A 51 -2.89 -15.54 6.47
C THR A 51 -2.20 -14.18 6.44
N PRO A 52 -1.85 -13.62 5.27
CA PRO A 52 -1.25 -12.29 5.19
C PRO A 52 -2.10 -11.22 5.86
N ARG A 53 -1.47 -10.24 6.52
CA ARG A 53 -2.19 -9.20 7.29
C ARG A 53 -3.21 -8.43 6.46
N TYR A 54 -2.91 -8.16 5.19
CA TYR A 54 -3.83 -7.46 4.30
C TYR A 54 -5.18 -8.17 4.16
N SER A 55 -5.22 -9.50 4.24
CA SER A 55 -6.46 -10.26 4.13
C SER A 55 -7.36 -10.02 5.34
N TRP A 56 -6.79 -10.00 6.54
CA TRP A 56 -7.52 -9.65 7.76
C TRP A 56 -8.04 -8.21 7.71
N VAL A 57 -7.21 -7.25 7.26
CA VAL A 57 -7.61 -5.84 7.13
C VAL A 57 -8.77 -5.70 6.14
N GLY A 58 -8.70 -6.36 4.98
CA GLY A 58 -9.78 -6.37 3.99
C GLY A 58 -11.10 -6.96 4.54
N GLN A 59 -11.02 -7.99 5.40
CA GLN A 59 -12.19 -8.56 6.07
C GLN A 59 -12.80 -7.58 7.08
N GLN A 60 -11.99 -6.89 7.90
CA GLN A 60 -12.50 -5.91 8.85
C GLN A 60 -13.15 -4.72 8.15
N LEU A 61 -12.52 -4.20 7.08
CA LEU A 61 -13.07 -3.10 6.28
C LEU A 61 -14.38 -3.50 5.60
N SER A 62 -14.45 -4.68 4.98
CA SER A 62 -15.68 -5.19 4.38
C SER A 62 -16.82 -5.35 5.41
N GLY A 63 -16.51 -5.90 6.58
CA GLY A 63 -17.47 -6.05 7.68
C GLY A 63 -17.98 -4.69 8.18
N ARG A 64 -17.06 -3.75 8.41
CA ARG A 64 -17.41 -2.41 8.88
C ARG A 64 -18.21 -1.62 7.85
N LEU A 65 -17.90 -1.76 6.56
CA LEU A 65 -18.67 -1.14 5.48
C LEU A 65 -20.13 -1.63 5.48
N ALA A 66 -20.34 -2.93 5.69
CA ALA A 66 -21.69 -3.50 5.77
C ALA A 66 -22.52 -2.94 6.94
N GLU A 67 -21.87 -2.61 8.07
CA GLU A 67 -22.51 -1.91 9.19
C GLU A 67 -22.82 -0.46 8.84
N LEU A 68 -21.83 0.28 8.29
CA LEU A 68 -21.98 1.70 7.95
C LEU A 68 -23.07 1.95 6.91
N LYS A 69 -23.26 1.04 5.95
CA LYS A 69 -24.36 1.10 4.98
C LYS A 69 -25.75 1.11 5.64
N GLN A 70 -25.88 0.51 6.82
CA GLN A 70 -27.15 0.44 7.55
C GLN A 70 -27.31 1.61 8.53
N SER A 71 -26.21 2.14 9.07
CA SER A 71 -26.23 3.12 10.15
C SER A 71 -25.89 4.55 9.72
N SER A 72 -25.33 4.77 8.54
CA SER A 72 -24.84 6.07 8.08
C SER A 72 -25.33 6.41 6.67
N SER A 73 -26.04 7.53 6.55
CA SER A 73 -26.51 8.02 5.24
C SER A 73 -25.36 8.38 4.29
N ALA A 74 -24.18 8.70 4.81
CA ALA A 74 -23.00 8.98 3.99
C ALA A 74 -22.56 7.75 3.17
N PHE A 75 -22.84 6.54 3.67
CA PHE A 75 -22.52 5.27 3.01
C PHE A 75 -23.75 4.63 2.34
N ALA A 76 -24.82 5.39 2.10
CA ALA A 76 -26.01 4.87 1.41
C ALA A 76 -25.68 4.41 -0.03
N ASP A 77 -24.81 5.15 -0.72
CA ASP A 77 -24.15 4.71 -1.95
C ASP A 77 -22.68 4.40 -1.64
N ALA A 78 -22.37 3.11 -1.55
CA ALA A 78 -21.05 2.59 -1.22
C ALA A 78 -20.42 1.77 -2.36
N ILE A 79 -20.94 1.88 -3.59
CA ILE A 79 -20.51 1.05 -4.73
C ILE A 79 -19.01 1.20 -4.99
N GLN A 80 -18.50 2.42 -4.83
CA GLN A 80 -17.07 2.71 -4.96
C GLN A 80 -16.26 1.95 -3.92
N ALA A 81 -16.54 2.15 -2.62
CA ALA A 81 -15.81 1.46 -1.56
C ALA A 81 -15.90 -0.07 -1.68
N GLU A 82 -17.07 -0.63 -2.00
CA GLU A 82 -17.24 -2.07 -2.21
C GLU A 82 -16.35 -2.59 -3.34
N THR A 83 -16.32 -1.88 -4.47
CA THR A 83 -15.51 -2.27 -5.61
C THR A 83 -14.02 -2.15 -5.32
N VAL A 84 -13.60 -1.03 -4.72
CA VAL A 84 -12.20 -0.79 -4.38
C VAL A 84 -11.70 -1.82 -3.38
N LEU A 85 -12.49 -2.16 -2.35
CA LEU A 85 -12.12 -3.20 -1.39
C LEU A 85 -11.93 -4.57 -2.06
N ARG A 86 -12.83 -4.96 -2.97
CA ARG A 86 -12.71 -6.21 -3.73
C ARG A 86 -11.44 -6.21 -4.58
N LEU A 87 -11.27 -5.18 -5.41
CA LEU A 87 -10.09 -5.04 -6.28
C LEU A 87 -8.80 -5.06 -5.47
N LEU A 88 -8.72 -4.23 -4.43
CA LEU A 88 -7.51 -4.02 -3.65
C LEU A 88 -7.12 -5.24 -2.83
N PHE A 89 -8.04 -5.86 -2.09
CA PHE A 89 -7.69 -6.90 -1.12
C PHE A 89 -7.85 -8.34 -1.65
N GLN A 90 -8.61 -8.55 -2.73
CA GLN A 90 -8.87 -9.90 -3.27
C GLN A 90 -8.19 -10.13 -4.61
N GLU A 91 -8.26 -9.15 -5.53
CA GLU A 91 -7.83 -9.36 -6.91
C GLU A 91 -6.40 -8.84 -7.19
N PHE A 92 -6.02 -7.71 -6.61
CA PHE A 92 -4.71 -7.08 -6.85
C PHE A 92 -3.52 -7.91 -6.36
N PRO A 93 -3.46 -8.43 -5.11
CA PRO A 93 -2.29 -9.17 -4.64
C PRO A 93 -1.92 -10.39 -5.50
N PRO A 94 -2.87 -11.30 -5.85
CA PRO A 94 -2.52 -12.41 -6.73
C PRO A 94 -2.18 -11.97 -8.15
N ALA A 95 -2.85 -10.94 -8.69
CA ALA A 95 -2.55 -10.42 -10.02
C ALA A 95 -1.15 -9.78 -10.10
N TYR A 96 -0.75 -9.01 -9.09
CA TYR A 96 0.57 -8.39 -9.00
C TYR A 96 1.67 -9.44 -8.90
N ARG A 97 1.47 -10.50 -8.10
CA ARG A 97 2.41 -11.62 -8.03
C ARG A 97 2.56 -12.37 -9.34
N GLU A 98 1.46 -12.66 -10.04
CA GLU A 98 1.55 -13.37 -11.31
C GLU A 98 2.26 -12.50 -12.36
N PHE A 99 1.97 -11.20 -12.40
CA PHE A 99 2.62 -10.28 -13.32
C PHE A 99 4.13 -10.16 -13.08
N HIS A 100 4.56 -10.13 -11.81
CA HIS A 100 5.97 -10.05 -11.42
C HIS A 100 6.59 -11.40 -11.01
N ARG A 101 6.01 -12.52 -11.44
CA ARG A 101 6.42 -13.86 -11.02
C ARG A 101 7.91 -14.12 -11.20
N ASP A 102 8.53 -13.58 -12.25
CA ASP A 102 9.93 -13.84 -12.57
C ASP A 102 10.88 -12.97 -11.74
N LEU A 103 10.42 -11.79 -11.31
CA LEU A 103 11.22 -10.81 -10.59
C LEU A 103 11.07 -10.93 -9.07
N LEU A 104 9.83 -11.11 -8.59
CA LEU A 104 9.47 -11.05 -7.17
C LEU A 104 9.19 -12.42 -6.54
N PHE A 105 9.54 -13.54 -7.20
CA PHE A 105 9.27 -14.90 -6.67
C PHE A 105 9.84 -15.14 -5.26
N HIS A 106 10.94 -14.49 -4.93
CA HIS A 106 11.66 -14.64 -3.67
C HIS A 106 11.08 -13.79 -2.53
N GLN A 107 10.15 -12.87 -2.84
CA GLN A 107 9.51 -12.00 -1.87
C GLN A 107 8.22 -12.63 -1.35
N ASP A 108 8.01 -12.52 -0.03
CA ASP A 108 6.81 -13.01 0.63
C ASP A 108 5.65 -11.97 0.56
N ASN A 109 4.43 -12.45 0.75
CA ASN A 109 3.22 -11.61 0.70
C ASN A 109 3.17 -10.54 1.79
N GLU A 110 3.69 -10.85 2.97
CA GLU A 110 3.63 -9.96 4.12
C GLU A 110 4.52 -8.73 3.91
N THR A 111 5.66 -8.93 3.24
CA THR A 111 6.60 -7.87 2.91
C THR A 111 6.14 -7.09 1.67
N LEU A 112 5.72 -7.77 0.58
CA LEU A 112 5.27 -7.08 -0.65
C LEU A 112 4.01 -6.23 -0.46
N PHE A 113 3.04 -6.75 0.30
CA PHE A 113 1.72 -6.15 0.45
C PHE A 113 1.55 -5.51 1.83
N ASN A 114 2.54 -4.71 2.23
CA ASN A 114 2.46 -3.92 3.45
C ASN A 114 1.40 -2.79 3.33
N ALA A 115 1.15 -2.08 4.43
CA ALA A 115 0.12 -1.05 4.48
C ALA A 115 0.29 0.04 3.41
N PHE A 116 1.51 0.50 3.16
CA PHE A 116 1.77 1.58 2.22
C PHE A 116 1.73 1.12 0.77
N ALA A 117 2.22 -0.09 0.45
CA ALA A 117 2.05 -0.67 -0.87
C ALA A 117 0.56 -0.83 -1.22
N MET A 118 -0.24 -1.32 -0.27
CA MET A 118 -1.69 -1.41 -0.42
C MET A 118 -2.35 -0.03 -0.53
N GLY A 119 -1.86 0.96 0.21
CA GLY A 119 -2.30 2.35 0.11
C GLY A 119 -2.05 2.97 -1.27
N ARG A 120 -0.83 2.81 -1.82
CA ARG A 120 -0.48 3.25 -3.18
C ARG A 120 -1.33 2.56 -4.25
N ALA A 121 -1.57 1.26 -4.10
CA ALA A 121 -2.47 0.54 -4.99
C ALA A 121 -3.91 1.09 -4.90
N ALA A 122 -4.40 1.43 -3.71
CA ALA A 122 -5.71 2.06 -3.53
C ALA A 122 -5.81 3.42 -4.25
N GLU A 123 -4.80 4.27 -4.08
CA GLU A 123 -4.69 5.58 -4.76
C GLU A 123 -4.80 5.40 -6.29
N VAL A 124 -4.04 4.48 -6.86
CA VAL A 124 -4.07 4.18 -8.31
C VAL A 124 -5.40 3.60 -8.75
N ILE A 125 -5.99 2.66 -8.00
CA ILE A 125 -7.31 2.08 -8.31
C ILE A 125 -8.39 3.17 -8.35
N LEU A 126 -8.38 4.08 -7.37
CA LEU A 126 -9.31 5.19 -7.27
C LEU A 126 -9.13 6.20 -8.42
N ALA A 127 -7.88 6.50 -8.79
CA ALA A 127 -7.55 7.44 -9.86
C ALA A 127 -8.03 6.98 -11.25
N GLN A 128 -8.25 5.69 -11.48
CA GLN A 128 -8.86 5.19 -12.73
C GLN A 128 -10.33 5.63 -12.89
N GLY A 129 -11.02 5.96 -11.79
CA GLY A 129 -12.42 6.39 -11.80
C GLY A 129 -13.43 5.33 -12.21
N GLY A 130 -14.72 5.69 -12.19
CA GLY A 130 -15.83 4.84 -12.69
C GLY A 130 -15.93 4.84 -14.22
N PRO A 131 -16.71 3.91 -14.82
CA PRO A 131 -17.67 3.00 -14.20
C PRO A 131 -17.03 1.70 -13.64
N TRP A 132 -17.41 1.31 -12.43
CA TRP A 132 -16.78 0.25 -11.61
C TRP A 132 -17.13 -1.20 -12.01
N ASP A 133 -17.53 -1.42 -13.26
CA ASP A 133 -18.22 -2.61 -13.78
C ASP A 133 -17.30 -3.66 -14.43
N ASP A 134 -16.10 -3.31 -14.91
CA ASP A 134 -15.16 -4.26 -15.52
C ASP A 134 -13.81 -4.34 -14.80
N ALA A 135 -13.77 -5.14 -13.72
CA ALA A 135 -12.57 -5.41 -12.94
C ALA A 135 -11.42 -6.05 -13.76
N SER A 136 -11.76 -6.92 -14.71
CA SER A 136 -10.80 -7.73 -15.47
C SER A 136 -9.90 -6.90 -16.39
N ARG A 137 -10.43 -5.77 -16.91
CA ARG A 137 -9.66 -4.83 -17.75
C ARG A 137 -8.84 -3.82 -16.94
N ARG A 138 -9.19 -3.62 -15.67
CA ARG A 138 -8.61 -2.58 -14.81
C ARG A 138 -7.31 -2.99 -14.16
N LEU A 139 -7.18 -4.25 -13.70
CA LEU A 139 -5.99 -4.67 -12.97
C LEU A 139 -4.69 -4.52 -13.78
N PRO A 140 -4.61 -4.88 -15.08
CA PRO A 140 -3.41 -4.61 -15.86
C PRO A 140 -3.06 -3.12 -15.97
N LEU A 141 -4.07 -2.24 -16.05
CA LEU A 141 -3.87 -0.79 -16.09
C LEU A 141 -3.38 -0.26 -14.73
N VAL A 142 -3.94 -0.76 -13.63
CA VAL A 142 -3.50 -0.42 -12.27
C VAL A 142 -2.05 -0.85 -12.06
N ILE A 143 -1.70 -2.09 -12.41
CA ILE A 143 -0.34 -2.61 -12.29
C ILE A 143 0.63 -1.77 -13.15
N GLY A 144 0.26 -1.49 -14.40
CA GLY A 144 1.08 -0.67 -15.30
C GLY A 144 1.27 0.76 -14.81
N ALA A 145 0.26 1.37 -14.19
CA ALA A 145 0.35 2.72 -13.63
C ALA A 145 1.12 2.76 -12.30
N LEU A 146 1.11 1.66 -11.53
CA LEU A 146 1.83 1.56 -10.27
C LEU A 146 3.33 1.33 -10.50
N ASN A 147 3.69 0.57 -11.54
CA ASN A 147 5.07 0.21 -11.84
C ASN A 147 5.85 1.37 -12.48
N ASP A 148 6.54 2.12 -11.65
CA ASP A 148 7.23 3.36 -12.02
C ASP A 148 8.75 3.31 -11.84
N TYR A 149 9.29 2.18 -11.37
CA TYR A 149 10.72 2.03 -11.11
C TYR A 149 11.31 0.86 -11.90
N LEU A 150 12.48 1.12 -12.51
CA LEU A 150 13.33 0.09 -13.08
C LEU A 150 14.65 0.10 -12.32
N GLY A 151 14.96 -1.02 -11.65
CA GLY A 151 16.22 -1.20 -10.93
C GLY A 151 17.44 -1.25 -11.87
N TYR A 152 18.60 -1.57 -11.30
CA TYR A 152 19.81 -1.71 -12.09
C TYR A 152 19.71 -2.88 -13.08
N ARG A 153 19.62 -2.55 -14.36
CA ARG A 153 19.61 -3.50 -15.47
C ARG A 153 20.87 -3.32 -16.33
N PRO A 154 21.89 -4.18 -16.21
CA PRO A 154 22.97 -4.19 -17.17
C PRO A 154 22.40 -4.65 -18.52
N VAL A 155 22.17 -3.70 -19.44
CA VAL A 155 21.66 -4.01 -20.78
C VAL A 155 22.83 -4.43 -21.67
N PRO A 156 22.89 -5.69 -22.15
CA PRO A 156 23.85 -6.06 -23.16
C PRO A 156 23.49 -5.31 -24.45
N THR A 157 24.25 -4.28 -24.80
CA THR A 157 24.06 -3.56 -26.06
C THR A 157 24.65 -4.41 -27.18
N LEU A 158 23.80 -5.17 -27.88
CA LEU A 158 24.15 -5.61 -29.23
C LEU A 158 24.22 -4.35 -30.10
N GLU A 159 25.31 -4.17 -30.84
CA GLU A 159 25.61 -2.95 -31.63
C GLU A 159 24.49 -2.53 -32.62
N SER A 160 23.51 -3.40 -32.86
CA SER A 160 22.45 -3.24 -33.88
C SER A 160 21.03 -2.98 -33.35
N ARG A 161 20.74 -3.06 -32.03
CA ARG A 161 19.36 -2.84 -31.51
C ARG A 161 19.33 -2.22 -30.11
N LYS A 162 18.44 -1.23 -29.93
CA LYS A 162 17.98 -0.80 -28.59
C LYS A 162 17.03 -1.86 -28.03
N ILE A 163 17.35 -2.38 -26.84
CA ILE A 163 16.50 -3.32 -26.11
C ILE A 163 15.75 -2.54 -25.04
N GLU A 164 14.46 -2.33 -25.24
CA GLU A 164 13.58 -1.76 -24.21
C GLU A 164 13.30 -2.80 -23.10
N PRO A 165 13.13 -2.37 -21.84
CA PRO A 165 12.72 -3.28 -20.77
C PRO A 165 11.33 -3.85 -21.03
N HIS A 166 11.10 -5.09 -20.62
CA HIS A 166 9.78 -5.70 -20.59
C HIS A 166 8.92 -5.04 -19.50
N ALA A 167 7.61 -4.98 -19.72
CA ALA A 167 6.69 -4.34 -18.77
C ALA A 167 6.73 -4.95 -17.36
N HIS A 168 7.02 -6.24 -17.23
CA HIS A 168 7.13 -6.93 -15.93
C HIS A 168 8.46 -6.69 -15.19
N GLU A 169 9.45 -6.05 -15.85
CA GLU A 169 10.70 -5.63 -15.21
C GLU A 169 10.55 -4.31 -14.44
N TRP A 170 9.56 -3.48 -14.81
CA TRP A 170 9.20 -2.29 -14.05
C TRP A 170 8.39 -2.69 -12.83
N VAL A 171 8.75 -2.20 -11.65
CA VAL A 171 8.06 -2.50 -10.39
C VAL A 171 7.71 -1.22 -9.66
N ARG A 172 6.85 -1.35 -8.66
CA ARG A 172 6.73 -0.33 -7.62
C ARG A 172 7.59 -0.75 -6.44
N PRO A 173 8.61 0.03 -6.05
CA PRO A 173 9.37 -0.22 -4.84
C PRO A 173 8.42 -0.20 -3.65
N VAL A 174 8.66 -1.10 -2.69
CA VAL A 174 7.73 -1.30 -1.57
C VAL A 174 8.02 -0.24 -0.50
N PRO A 175 7.09 0.69 -0.20
CA PRO A 175 7.38 1.77 0.72
C PRO A 175 7.53 1.28 2.17
N LEU A 176 8.60 1.69 2.84
CA LEU A 176 8.90 1.44 4.25
C LEU A 176 8.68 2.67 5.14
N TYR A 177 8.76 3.86 4.56
CA TYR A 177 8.45 5.12 5.22
C TYR A 177 7.82 6.07 4.20
N ILE A 178 6.79 6.80 4.62
CA ILE A 178 6.19 7.89 3.87
C ILE A 178 6.08 9.10 4.81
N ARG A 179 6.50 10.29 4.34
CA ARG A 179 6.37 11.55 5.08
C ARG A 179 4.94 11.73 5.58
N ASP A 180 4.80 12.20 6.81
CA ASP A 180 3.52 12.42 7.52
C ASP A 180 2.69 11.14 7.81
N SER A 181 3.03 9.99 7.22
CA SER A 181 2.41 8.69 7.49
C SER A 181 3.25 7.80 8.41
N GLY A 182 4.55 8.07 8.49
CA GLY A 182 5.51 7.38 9.33
C GLY A 182 6.07 6.10 8.69
N VAL A 183 6.47 5.15 9.54
CA VAL A 183 7.11 3.89 9.13
C VAL A 183 6.08 2.77 9.01
N ALA A 184 6.17 2.00 7.92
CA ALA A 184 5.32 0.86 7.66
C ALA A 184 5.47 -0.21 8.75
N VAL A 185 4.34 -0.73 9.22
CA VAL A 185 4.32 -1.91 10.11
C VAL A 185 4.88 -3.11 9.37
N GLY A 186 5.79 -3.84 10.00
CA GLY A 186 6.36 -5.06 9.41
C GLY A 186 7.71 -5.42 9.97
N ARG A 187 8.38 -6.36 9.28
CA ARG A 187 9.70 -6.87 9.66
C ARG A 187 10.75 -5.77 9.83
N TYR A 188 10.70 -4.73 8.99
CA TYR A 188 11.69 -3.66 8.97
C TYR A 188 11.32 -2.46 9.84
N GLU A 189 10.19 -2.49 10.55
CA GLU A 189 9.68 -1.32 11.26
C GLU A 189 10.69 -0.78 12.27
N SER A 190 11.26 -1.64 13.12
CA SER A 190 12.17 -1.22 14.19
C SER A 190 13.44 -0.59 13.66
N VAL A 191 14.05 -1.19 12.64
CA VAL A 191 15.30 -0.69 12.04
C VAL A 191 15.08 0.59 11.24
N VAL A 192 13.98 0.66 10.47
CA VAL A 192 13.66 1.86 9.68
C VAL A 192 13.30 3.01 10.61
N ARG A 193 12.50 2.77 11.66
CA ARG A 193 12.20 3.80 12.67
C ARG A 193 13.46 4.34 13.33
N ALA A 194 14.33 3.45 13.81
CA ALA A 194 15.60 3.86 14.41
C ALA A 194 16.47 4.66 13.42
N ALA A 195 16.47 4.28 12.13
CA ALA A 195 17.21 5.00 11.10
C ALA A 195 16.64 6.41 10.85
N ILE A 196 15.31 6.55 10.72
CA ILE A 196 14.65 7.84 10.54
C ILE A 196 14.88 8.75 11.76
N ASP A 197 14.69 8.23 12.97
CA ASP A 197 14.91 8.98 14.22
C ASP A 197 16.38 9.44 14.35
N LEU A 198 17.33 8.58 13.96
CA LEU A 198 18.75 8.92 13.93
C LEU A 198 19.03 10.04 12.91
N LEU A 199 18.49 9.94 11.69
CA LEU A 199 18.67 10.97 10.65
C LEU A 199 18.12 12.33 11.10
N GLN A 200 16.96 12.35 11.78
CA GLN A 200 16.34 13.57 12.30
C GLN A 200 17.12 14.23 13.45
N THR A 201 17.93 13.45 14.19
CA THR A 201 18.72 13.93 15.32
C THR A 201 20.22 14.06 15.01
N THR A 202 20.62 13.75 13.77
CA THR A 202 22.02 13.83 13.33
C THR A 202 22.47 15.29 13.22
N ASP A 203 23.74 15.55 13.54
CA ASP A 203 24.36 16.86 13.41
C ASP A 203 24.20 17.42 11.98
N ALA A 204 23.74 18.67 11.88
CA ALA A 204 23.47 19.33 10.61
C ALA A 204 24.69 19.45 9.70
N ASP A 205 25.90 19.55 10.26
CA ASP A 205 27.13 19.60 9.47
C ASP A 205 27.44 18.23 8.83
N LEU A 206 27.18 17.13 9.53
CA LEU A 206 27.31 15.78 8.96
C LEU A 206 26.30 15.54 7.84
N LEU A 207 25.05 15.94 8.04
CA LEU A 207 23.99 15.85 7.02
C LEU A 207 24.38 16.64 5.77
N ARG A 208 24.87 17.88 5.95
CA ARG A 208 25.36 18.72 4.86
C ARG A 208 26.53 18.10 4.11
N MET A 209 27.49 17.49 4.82
CA MET A 209 28.61 16.77 4.20
C MET A 209 28.16 15.54 3.40
N SER A 210 27.06 14.91 3.79
CA SER A 210 26.46 13.78 3.07
C SER A 210 25.51 14.19 1.93
N TYR A 211 25.30 15.50 1.71
CA TYR A 211 24.31 16.04 0.76
C TYR A 211 22.89 15.48 0.99
N PHE A 212 22.53 15.26 2.26
CA PHE A 212 21.23 14.72 2.63
C PHE A 212 20.48 15.70 3.52
N ASP A 213 19.21 15.91 3.19
CA ASP A 213 18.27 16.70 3.98
C ASP A 213 17.07 15.81 4.35
N PRO A 214 16.92 15.43 5.64
CA PRO A 214 15.80 14.61 6.09
C PRO A 214 14.44 15.25 5.79
N ASP A 215 14.34 16.58 5.74
CA ASP A 215 13.10 17.29 5.42
C ASP A 215 12.74 17.23 3.94
N LEU A 216 13.59 16.65 3.08
CA LEU A 216 13.31 16.37 1.67
C LEU A 216 13.02 14.89 1.41
N LEU A 217 13.04 14.03 2.44
CA LEU A 217 12.71 12.62 2.30
C LEU A 217 11.19 12.40 2.30
N ASP A 218 10.62 12.21 1.11
CA ASP A 218 9.18 11.92 0.96
C ASP A 218 8.85 10.44 1.18
N GLU A 219 9.70 9.55 0.67
CA GLU A 219 9.49 8.10 0.71
C GLU A 219 10.82 7.36 0.79
N LEU A 220 10.88 6.31 1.61
CA LEU A 220 11.95 5.31 1.62
C LEU A 220 11.33 3.96 1.26
N ALA A 221 11.90 3.27 0.28
CA ALA A 221 11.40 2.00 -0.23
C ALA A 221 12.54 1.01 -0.52
N PHE A 222 12.21 -0.26 -0.73
CA PHE A 222 13.15 -1.31 -1.17
C PHE A 222 12.67 -2.02 -2.44
#